data_AF-A0A5E6P8W6-F1
#
_entry.id   AF-A0A5E6P8W6-F1
#
_cell.length_a   1.000
_cell.length_b   1.000
_cell.length_c   1.000
_cell.angle_alpha   90.00
_cell.angle_beta   90.00
_cell.angle_gamma   90.00
#
_symmetry.space_group_name_H-M   'P 1'
#
loop_
_entity.id
_entity.type
_entity.pdbx_description
1 polymer ?
#
loop_
_entity_poly.entity_id
_entity_poly.type
_entity_poly.pdbx_seq_one_letter_code
_entity_poly.pdbx_strand_id
1 'polypeptide(L)'
;MADYFSDRENGPVPRIDQVISPVAWAGIVALVQGYVANGGFGFRFPVNCPDGAAPYGTDEKAFGANVRALMPGLEWPLQTTQTDPDFSFGSPIPMAPATLLILDFVEYVHAVVAKPFVVKRHDYHNHNHLGFNQGEGQFEFMADVNSVFARCGVAYELQSDGRVVRLLPLILRETLS
;
A
#
# COMPACT_ATOMS: atom_id res chain seq x y z
N MET A 1 -2.58 -15.25 -4.52
CA MET A 1 -3.56 -15.38 -5.61
C MET A 1 -4.91 -15.63 -4.97
N ALA A 2 -5.81 -14.66 -5.02
CA ALA A 2 -7.12 -14.80 -4.40
C ALA A 2 -8.03 -15.59 -5.35
N ASP A 3 -8.33 -16.83 -4.99
CA ASP A 3 -9.27 -17.70 -5.68
C ASP A 3 -10.69 -17.39 -5.18
N TYR A 4 -11.24 -16.24 -5.56
CA TYR A 4 -12.60 -15.90 -5.17
C TYR A 4 -13.62 -16.72 -5.97
N PHE A 5 -14.82 -16.89 -5.41
CA PHE A 5 -15.88 -17.65 -6.06
C PHE A 5 -16.14 -17.19 -7.50
N SER A 6 -16.20 -15.88 -7.75
CA SER A 6 -16.42 -15.35 -9.10
C SER A 6 -15.27 -15.63 -10.07
N ASP A 7 -14.03 -15.76 -9.60
CA ASP A 7 -12.88 -16.15 -10.42
C ASP A 7 -12.98 -17.62 -10.85
N ARG A 8 -13.51 -18.50 -9.98
CA ARG A 8 -13.77 -19.91 -10.34
C ARG A 8 -14.93 -20.07 -11.30
N GLU A 9 -15.99 -19.29 -11.13
CA GLU A 9 -17.19 -19.40 -11.97
C GLU A 9 -17.01 -18.75 -13.36
N ASN A 10 -16.33 -17.61 -13.44
CA ASN A 10 -16.25 -16.80 -14.67
C ASN A 10 -14.84 -16.70 -15.27
N GLY A 11 -13.84 -17.25 -14.59
CA GLY A 11 -12.43 -16.96 -14.86
C GLY A 11 -11.96 -15.66 -14.20
N PRO A 12 -10.64 -15.47 -14.07
CA PRO A 12 -10.07 -14.26 -13.47
C PRO A 12 -10.31 -13.03 -14.35
N VAL A 13 -10.39 -11.86 -13.72
CA VAL A 13 -10.44 -10.57 -14.43
C VAL A 13 -9.18 -10.40 -15.30
N PRO A 14 -9.31 -10.11 -16.61
CA PRO A 14 -8.16 -9.83 -17.46
C PRO A 14 -7.34 -8.63 -16.94
N ARG A 15 -6.03 -8.81 -16.78
CA ARG A 15 -5.12 -7.75 -16.30
C ARG A 15 -4.58 -6.91 -17.46
N ILE A 16 -5.42 -6.03 -17.98
CA ILE A 16 -5.12 -5.22 -19.17
C ILE A 16 -5.03 -3.71 -18.90
N ASP A 17 -5.44 -3.25 -17.72
CA ASP A 17 -5.49 -1.84 -17.38
C ASP A 17 -4.11 -1.33 -16.95
N GLN A 18 -3.53 -0.45 -17.77
CA GLN A 18 -2.23 0.18 -17.49
C GLN A 18 -2.34 1.44 -16.60
N VAL A 19 -3.56 1.83 -16.24
CA VAL A 19 -3.85 2.95 -15.34
C VAL A 19 -4.50 2.40 -14.08
N ILE A 20 -3.94 2.71 -12.92
CA ILE A 20 -4.51 2.35 -11.62
C ILE A 20 -5.73 3.25 -11.37
N SER A 21 -6.91 2.64 -11.28
CA SER A 21 -8.17 3.34 -11.02
C SER A 21 -8.29 3.83 -9.57
N PRO A 22 -9.19 4.78 -9.27
CA PRO A 22 -9.50 5.19 -7.89
C PRO A 22 -9.87 4.03 -6.97
N VAL A 23 -10.54 2.99 -7.48
CA VAL A 23 -10.91 1.81 -6.70
C VAL A 23 -9.68 0.98 -6.33
N ALA A 24 -8.77 0.74 -7.29
CA ALA A 24 -7.52 0.03 -7.04
C ALA A 24 -6.62 0.81 -6.06
N TRP A 25 -6.54 2.14 -6.23
CA TRP A 25 -5.81 3.01 -5.31
C TRP A 25 -6.38 2.95 -3.89
N ALA A 26 -7.70 3.07 -3.72
CA ALA A 26 -8.34 2.97 -2.41
C ALA A 26 -8.08 1.60 -1.74
N GLY A 27 -8.04 0.52 -2.52
CA GLY A 27 -7.65 -0.81 -2.04
C GLY A 27 -6.21 -0.83 -1.49
N ILE A 28 -5.26 -0.27 -2.23
CA ILE A 28 -3.86 -0.15 -1.77
C ILE A 28 -3.75 0.71 -0.51
N VAL A 29 -4.46 1.84 -0.45
CA VAL A 29 -4.50 2.71 0.74
C VAL A 29 -5.00 1.94 1.96
N ALA A 30 -6.08 1.16 1.82
CA ALA A 30 -6.63 0.36 2.91
C ALA A 30 -5.62 -0.70 3.41
N LEU A 31 -4.89 -1.36 2.52
CA LEU A 31 -3.81 -2.28 2.90
C LEU A 31 -2.76 -1.56 3.75
N VAL A 32 -2.23 -0.43 3.26
CA VAL A 32 -1.20 0.34 3.97
C VAL A 32 -1.69 0.82 5.32
N GLN A 33 -2.93 1.30 5.43
CA GLN A 33 -3.53 1.69 6.70
C GLN A 33 -3.63 0.51 7.69
N GLY A 34 -3.93 -0.70 7.19
CA GLY A 34 -3.88 -1.92 7.99
C GLY A 34 -2.49 -2.20 8.56
N TYR A 35 -1.44 -2.05 7.75
CA TYR A 35 -0.05 -2.18 8.20
C TYR A 35 0.39 -1.05 9.14
N VAL A 36 -0.12 0.18 8.97
CA VAL A 36 0.12 1.25 9.98
C VAL A 36 -0.51 0.84 11.31
N ALA A 37 -1.78 0.44 11.29
CA ALA A 37 -2.56 0.13 12.48
C ALA A 37 -2.02 -1.07 13.27
N ASN A 38 -1.47 -2.09 12.60
CA ASN A 38 -0.93 -3.26 13.26
C ASN A 38 0.56 -3.11 13.67
N GLY A 39 1.21 -2.00 13.32
CA GLY A 39 2.62 -1.77 13.62
C GLY A 39 3.60 -2.28 12.56
N GLY A 40 3.14 -2.66 11.38
CA GLY A 40 3.95 -3.27 10.31
C GLY A 40 5.06 -2.39 9.73
N PHE A 41 5.09 -1.10 10.05
CA PHE A 41 6.20 -0.22 9.70
C PHE A 41 7.13 0.08 10.89
N GLY A 42 6.84 -0.46 12.07
CA GLY A 42 7.59 -0.27 13.30
C GLY A 42 9.03 -0.80 13.26
N PHE A 43 9.36 -1.69 12.30
CA PHE A 43 10.75 -2.12 12.09
C PHE A 43 11.67 -0.96 11.68
N ARG A 44 11.17 -0.06 10.81
CA ARG A 44 11.92 1.10 10.30
C ARG A 44 11.51 2.42 10.96
N PHE A 45 10.25 2.52 11.36
CA PHE A 45 9.65 3.71 11.97
C PHE A 45 9.01 3.33 13.32
N PRO A 46 9.79 2.96 14.35
CA PRO A 46 9.23 2.51 15.61
C PRO A 46 8.67 3.66 16.45
N VAL A 47 7.51 3.44 17.08
CA VAL A 47 7.23 4.08 18.37
C VAL A 47 7.83 3.20 19.47
N ASN A 48 8.68 3.80 20.30
CA ASN A 48 9.39 3.10 21.36
C ASN A 48 8.71 3.28 22.71
N CYS A 49 8.69 2.22 23.51
CA CYS A 49 8.19 2.26 24.87
C CYS A 49 9.03 3.24 25.70
N PRO A 50 8.40 4.16 26.45
CA PRO A 50 9.12 5.15 27.26
C PRO A 50 9.97 4.50 28.37
N ASP A 51 9.61 3.29 28.80
CA ASP A 51 10.24 2.60 29.93
C ASP A 51 11.40 1.66 29.52
N GLY A 52 11.66 1.46 28.22
CA GLY A 52 12.65 0.46 27.81
C GLY A 52 13.04 0.42 26.33
N ALA A 53 12.71 1.45 25.56
CA ALA A 53 13.02 1.60 24.14
C ALA A 53 12.54 0.47 23.20
N ALA A 54 11.81 -0.53 23.72
CA ALA A 54 11.25 -1.60 22.91
C ALA A 54 10.15 -1.06 21.98
N PRO A 55 10.16 -1.40 20.69
CA PRO A 55 9.15 -0.91 19.76
C PRO A 55 7.78 -1.52 20.08
N TYR A 56 6.71 -0.74 19.93
CA TYR A 56 5.33 -1.21 20.16
C TYR A 56 4.35 -0.82 19.05
N GLY A 57 4.79 -0.12 18.02
CA GLY A 57 3.95 0.28 16.90
C GLY A 57 4.70 1.09 15.83
N THR A 58 3.93 1.65 14.90
CA THR A 58 4.41 2.51 13.81
C THR A 58 4.36 3.97 14.22
N ASP A 59 5.48 4.69 14.11
CA ASP A 59 5.49 6.16 14.13
C ASP A 59 4.97 6.67 12.78
N GLU A 60 3.66 6.87 12.71
CA GLU A 60 2.99 7.29 11.47
C GLU A 60 3.44 8.68 11.02
N LYS A 61 3.84 9.56 11.95
CA LYS A 61 4.34 10.90 11.58
C LYS A 61 5.68 10.79 10.86
N ALA A 62 6.60 9.98 11.39
CA ALA A 62 7.89 9.72 10.76
C ALA A 62 7.73 8.99 9.42
N PHE A 63 6.87 7.97 9.37
CA PHE A 63 6.57 7.23 8.14
C PHE A 63 5.99 8.16 7.05
N GLY A 64 4.95 8.93 7.38
CA GLY A 64 4.31 9.86 6.45
C GLY A 64 5.22 11.01 6.01
N ALA A 65 6.13 11.49 6.87
CA ALA A 65 7.16 12.43 6.48
C ALA A 65 8.14 11.84 5.46
N ASN A 66 8.54 10.57 5.63
CA ASN A 66 9.42 9.90 4.68
C ASN A 66 8.73 9.65 3.33
N VAL A 67 7.45 9.24 3.36
CA VAL A 67 6.62 9.11 2.15
C VAL A 67 6.58 10.42 1.37
N ARG A 68 6.24 11.55 2.01
CA ARG A 68 6.18 12.86 1.34
C ARG A 68 7.52 13.30 0.75
N ALA A 69 8.63 12.94 1.40
CA ALA A 69 9.97 13.29 0.92
C ALA A 69 10.40 12.47 -0.29
N LEU A 70 10.05 11.18 -0.34
CA LEU A 70 10.45 10.26 -1.42
C LEU A 70 9.46 10.26 -2.58
N MET A 71 8.20 10.64 -2.34
CA MET A 71 7.12 10.62 -3.30
C MET A 71 6.51 12.03 -3.45
N PRO A 72 7.23 13.01 -4.03
CA PRO A 72 6.66 14.34 -4.28
C PRO A 72 5.36 14.24 -5.08
N GLY A 73 4.28 14.78 -4.52
CA GLY A 73 2.93 14.69 -5.11
C GLY A 73 2.03 13.64 -4.46
N LEU A 74 2.53 12.84 -3.52
CA LEU A 74 1.72 11.97 -2.67
C LEU A 74 1.48 12.63 -1.31
N GLU A 75 0.22 12.85 -0.98
CA GLU A 75 -0.15 13.42 0.32
C GLU A 75 -0.06 12.38 1.45
N TRP A 76 0.10 12.87 2.69
CA TRP A 76 -0.05 12.05 3.90
C TRP A 76 -0.91 12.77 4.94
N PRO A 77 -2.01 12.16 5.45
CA PRO A 77 -2.51 10.83 5.12
C PRO A 77 -2.87 10.65 3.63
N LEU A 78 -2.82 9.41 3.14
CA LEU A 78 -3.13 9.11 1.75
C LEU A 78 -4.59 9.48 1.45
N GLN A 79 -4.80 10.26 0.38
CA GLN A 79 -6.13 10.67 -0.07
C GLN A 79 -6.69 9.69 -1.08
N THR A 80 -7.98 9.37 -0.98
CA THR A 80 -8.72 8.53 -1.96
C THR A 80 -9.89 9.28 -2.59
N THR A 81 -10.10 10.53 -2.18
CA THR A 81 -11.10 11.43 -2.75
C THR A 81 -10.51 12.82 -2.96
N GLN A 82 -11.12 13.60 -3.83
CA GLN A 82 -10.80 15.01 -4.04
C GLN A 82 -12.08 15.83 -4.17
N THR A 83 -11.97 17.14 -3.97
CA THR A 83 -13.07 18.06 -4.30
C THR A 83 -13.35 18.00 -5.79
N ASP A 84 -14.63 17.97 -6.15
CA ASP A 84 -15.05 18.07 -7.54
C ASP A 84 -14.64 19.45 -8.11
N PRO A 85 -13.76 19.50 -9.12
CA PRO A 85 -13.29 20.77 -9.69
C PRO A 85 -14.43 21.56 -10.35
N ASP A 86 -15.47 20.88 -10.84
CA ASP A 86 -16.62 21.52 -11.48
C ASP A 86 -17.69 21.95 -10.46
N PHE A 87 -17.66 21.37 -9.25
CA PHE A 87 -18.64 21.64 -8.19
C PHE A 87 -17.97 21.71 -6.80
N SER A 88 -17.43 22.88 -6.45
CA SER A 88 -16.70 23.08 -5.18
C SER A 88 -17.53 22.88 -3.90
N PHE A 89 -18.87 22.89 -4.00
CA PHE A 89 -19.78 22.58 -2.89
C PHE A 89 -20.39 21.16 -2.97
N GLY A 90 -19.92 20.35 -3.93
CA GLY A 90 -20.35 18.98 -4.15
C GLY A 90 -19.75 17.99 -3.16
N SER A 91 -20.24 16.75 -3.21
CA SER A 91 -19.62 15.63 -2.47
C SER A 91 -18.24 15.32 -3.05
N PRO A 92 -17.26 14.90 -2.22
CA PRO A 92 -15.96 14.47 -2.72
C PRO A 92 -16.10 13.33 -3.74
N ILE A 93 -15.33 13.41 -4.82
CA ILE A 93 -15.28 12.38 -5.87
C ILE A 93 -14.08 11.45 -5.65
N PRO A 94 -14.16 10.15 -6.01
CA PRO A 94 -13.01 9.25 -5.94
C PRO A 94 -11.83 9.76 -6.76
N MET A 95 -10.61 9.58 -6.25
CA MET A 95 -9.40 9.97 -6.94
C MET A 95 -8.31 8.90 -6.83
N ALA A 96 -7.36 8.94 -7.76
CA ALA A 96 -6.09 8.23 -7.69
C ALA A 96 -4.97 9.18 -8.13
N PRO A 97 -3.78 9.11 -7.49
CA PRO A 97 -2.57 9.73 -8.01
C PRO A 97 -2.17 9.16 -9.38
N ALA A 98 -1.14 9.76 -10.00
CA ALA A 98 -0.57 9.23 -11.22
C ALA A 98 -0.08 7.78 -11.01
N THR A 99 -0.35 6.90 -11.99
CA THR A 99 -0.04 5.47 -11.85
C THR A 99 1.41 5.19 -11.50
N LEU A 100 2.38 5.87 -12.12
CA LEU A 100 3.79 5.68 -11.80
C LEU A 100 4.10 6.00 -10.33
N LEU A 101 3.53 7.08 -9.79
CA LEU A 101 3.70 7.46 -8.38
C LEU A 101 3.11 6.39 -7.43
N ILE A 102 1.99 5.78 -7.80
CA ILE A 102 1.40 4.67 -7.05
C ILE A 102 2.33 3.44 -7.08
N LEU A 103 2.93 3.14 -8.23
CA LEU A 103 3.84 1.99 -8.37
C LEU A 103 5.13 2.21 -7.57
N ASP A 104 5.72 3.40 -7.63
CA ASP A 104 6.88 3.77 -6.79
C ASP A 104 6.54 3.63 -5.30
N PHE A 105 5.33 4.05 -4.91
CA PHE A 105 4.86 3.90 -3.54
C PHE A 105 4.68 2.43 -3.12
N VAL A 106 4.16 1.57 -4.01
CA VAL A 106 4.04 0.12 -3.75
C VAL A 106 5.42 -0.51 -3.52
N GLU A 107 6.41 -0.23 -4.37
CA GLU A 107 7.79 -0.73 -4.17
C GLU A 107 8.39 -0.22 -2.85
N TYR A 108 8.17 1.06 -2.54
CA TYR A 108 8.62 1.65 -1.29
C TYR A 108 8.01 0.95 -0.07
N VAL A 109 6.68 0.73 -0.07
CA VAL A 109 6.01 0.03 1.03
C VAL A 109 6.56 -1.38 1.20
N HIS A 110 6.74 -2.13 0.12
CA HIS A 110 7.37 -3.45 0.17
C HIS A 110 8.77 -3.39 0.79
N ALA A 111 9.58 -2.37 0.46
CA ALA A 111 10.93 -2.24 1.00
C ALA A 111 10.97 -2.01 2.53
N VAL A 112 9.90 -1.46 3.13
CA VAL A 112 9.90 -1.03 4.54
C VAL A 112 8.92 -1.76 5.45
N VAL A 113 7.99 -2.52 4.87
CA VAL A 113 7.00 -3.31 5.63
C VAL A 113 7.64 -4.53 6.28
N ALA A 114 7.17 -4.88 7.48
CA ALA A 114 7.50 -6.09 8.19
C ALA A 114 6.26 -6.61 8.92
N LYS A 115 6.20 -7.92 9.16
CA LYS A 115 5.14 -8.52 9.95
C LYS A 115 5.46 -8.39 11.43
N PRO A 116 4.64 -7.67 12.22
CA PRO A 116 4.86 -7.55 13.65
C PRO A 116 4.39 -8.82 14.37
N PHE A 117 5.10 -9.20 15.44
CA PHE A 117 4.67 -10.24 16.36
C PHE A 117 4.89 -9.80 17.81
N VAL A 118 4.03 -10.27 18.72
CA VAL A 118 4.12 -9.89 20.13
C VAL A 118 5.28 -10.63 20.79
N VAL A 119 6.27 -9.88 21.29
CA VAL A 119 7.38 -10.42 22.08
C VAL A 119 6.98 -10.49 23.55
N LYS A 120 6.34 -9.42 24.07
CA LYS A 120 5.95 -9.31 25.47
C LYS A 120 4.79 -8.34 25.64
N ARG A 121 3.85 -8.66 26.53
CA ARG A 121 2.84 -7.70 27.02
C ARG A 121 3.43 -6.79 28.09
N HIS A 122 3.20 -5.48 27.98
CA HIS A 122 3.55 -4.51 29.01
C HIS A 122 2.27 -3.93 29.63
N ASP A 123 1.84 -4.49 30.76
CA ASP A 123 0.53 -4.17 31.36
C ASP A 123 0.44 -2.75 31.89
N TYR A 124 1.52 -2.20 32.46
CA TYR A 124 1.53 -0.85 33.04
C TYR A 124 1.17 0.24 32.01
N HIS A 125 1.73 0.16 30.79
CA HIS A 125 1.39 1.05 29.67
C HIS A 125 0.31 0.50 28.74
N ASN A 126 -0.21 -0.70 29.03
CA ASN A 126 -1.27 -1.36 28.28
C ASN A 126 -0.96 -1.61 26.78
N HIS A 127 0.29 -1.86 26.42
CA HIS A 127 0.71 -2.16 25.04
C HIS A 127 1.54 -3.44 24.90
N ASN A 128 1.74 -3.90 23.66
CA ASN A 128 2.58 -5.05 23.33
C ASN A 128 3.93 -4.56 22.79
N HIS A 129 5.03 -5.07 23.32
CA HIS A 129 6.33 -4.95 22.66
C HIS A 129 6.34 -5.87 21.45
N LEU A 130 6.79 -5.33 20.32
CA LEU A 130 6.78 -5.99 19.03
C LEU A 130 8.19 -6.44 18.64
N GLY A 131 8.26 -7.60 18.02
CA GLY A 131 9.34 -8.02 17.14
C GLY A 131 8.84 -7.98 15.70
N PHE A 132 9.75 -8.10 14.73
CA PHE A 132 9.41 -7.96 13.32
C PHE A 132 10.04 -9.06 12.47
N ASN A 133 9.24 -9.64 11.57
CA ASN A 133 9.72 -10.49 10.48
C ASN A 133 9.53 -9.73 9.15
N GLN A 134 10.63 -9.19 8.60
CA GLN A 134 10.57 -8.40 7.38
C GLN A 134 10.18 -9.25 6.16
N GLY A 135 10.74 -10.46 6.03
CA GLY A 135 10.46 -11.33 4.89
C GLY A 135 9.01 -11.80 4.83
N GLU A 136 8.40 -12.13 5.98
CA GLU A 136 6.97 -12.45 6.02
C GLU A 136 6.09 -11.24 5.68
N GLY A 137 6.42 -10.04 6.20
CA GLY A 137 5.65 -8.83 5.89
C GLY A 137 5.72 -8.44 4.41
N GLN A 138 6.90 -8.58 3.81
CA GLN A 138 7.13 -8.37 2.38
C GLN A 138 6.30 -9.32 1.53
N PHE A 139 6.33 -10.61 1.87
CA PHE A 139 5.55 -11.63 1.18
C PHE A 139 4.04 -11.38 1.30
N GLU A 140 3.53 -11.07 2.50
CA GLU A 140 2.12 -10.78 2.74
C GLU A 140 1.68 -9.54 1.95
N PHE A 141 2.43 -8.43 2.04
CA PHE A 141 2.12 -7.21 1.29
C PHE A 141 2.12 -7.43 -0.23
N MET A 142 3.12 -8.16 -0.75
CA MET A 142 3.18 -8.53 -2.17
C MET A 142 1.93 -9.33 -2.58
N ALA A 143 1.52 -10.31 -1.79
CA ALA A 143 0.35 -11.13 -2.08
C ALA A 143 -0.95 -10.32 -2.04
N ASP A 144 -1.08 -9.39 -1.09
CA ASP A 144 -2.24 -8.52 -0.93
C ASP A 144 -2.36 -7.52 -2.09
N VAL A 145 -1.28 -6.82 -2.42
CA VAL A 145 -1.27 -5.85 -3.53
C VAL A 145 -1.54 -6.53 -4.86
N ASN A 146 -0.92 -7.68 -5.12
CA ASN A 146 -1.20 -8.42 -6.36
C ASN A 146 -2.64 -8.95 -6.42
N SER A 147 -3.29 -9.17 -5.27
CA SER A 147 -4.72 -9.49 -5.24
C SER A 147 -5.56 -8.28 -5.63
N VAL A 148 -5.23 -7.07 -5.16
CA VAL A 148 -5.87 -5.83 -5.64
C VAL A 148 -5.64 -5.65 -7.14
N PHE A 149 -4.41 -5.82 -7.62
CA PHE A 149 -4.09 -5.68 -9.04
C PHE A 149 -4.87 -6.68 -9.90
N ALA A 150 -4.92 -7.95 -9.50
CA ALA A 150 -5.69 -8.96 -10.22
C ALA A 150 -7.19 -8.63 -10.25
N ARG A 151 -7.76 -8.25 -9.11
CA ARG A 151 -9.20 -7.98 -8.99
C ARG A 151 -9.65 -6.69 -9.67
N CYS A 152 -8.75 -5.72 -9.83
CA CYS A 152 -9.01 -4.47 -10.51
C CYS A 152 -8.52 -4.44 -11.97
N GLY A 153 -8.11 -5.57 -12.54
CA GLY A 153 -7.66 -5.64 -13.94
C GLY A 153 -6.32 -4.94 -14.22
N VAL A 154 -5.54 -4.62 -13.19
CA VAL A 154 -4.30 -3.85 -13.29
C VAL A 154 -3.18 -4.71 -13.91
N ALA A 155 -2.58 -4.20 -14.99
CA ALA A 155 -1.56 -4.86 -15.81
C ALA A 155 -0.12 -4.72 -15.26
N TYR A 156 0.03 -4.69 -13.94
CA TYR A 156 1.31 -4.64 -13.23
C TYR A 156 1.35 -5.68 -12.12
N GLU A 157 2.53 -6.22 -11.83
CA GLU A 157 2.73 -7.21 -10.77
C GLU A 157 3.92 -6.85 -9.91
N LEU A 158 3.76 -6.89 -8.58
CA LEU A 158 4.85 -6.76 -7.63
C LEU A 158 5.52 -8.13 -7.47
N GLN A 159 6.81 -8.21 -7.78
CA GLN A 159 7.59 -9.45 -7.65
C GLN A 159 8.18 -9.60 -6.24
N SER A 160 8.66 -10.81 -5.95
CA SER A 160 9.26 -11.17 -4.66
C SER A 160 10.52 -10.38 -4.31
N ASP A 161 11.19 -9.79 -5.30
CA ASP A 161 12.35 -8.91 -5.08
C ASP A 161 11.93 -7.45 -4.79
N GLY A 162 10.62 -7.19 -4.73
CA GLY A 162 10.05 -5.86 -4.49
C GLY A 162 9.91 -4.99 -5.72
N ARG A 163 10.20 -5.50 -6.93
CA ARG A 163 10.07 -4.74 -8.17
C ARG A 163 8.71 -4.93 -8.82
N VAL A 164 8.13 -3.86 -9.31
CA VAL A 164 6.95 -3.89 -10.15
C VAL A 164 7.36 -4.15 -11.60
N VAL A 165 6.71 -5.13 -12.23
CA VAL A 165 6.84 -5.42 -13.66
C VAL A 165 5.54 -5.17 -14.40
N ARG A 166 5.64 -4.81 -15.68
CA ARG A 166 4.50 -4.74 -16.61
C ARG A 166 4.15 -6.14 -17.09
N LEU A 167 2.86 -6.46 -17.15
CA LEU A 167 2.37 -7.71 -17.73
C LEU A 167 2.07 -7.58 -19.23
N LEU A 168 1.84 -6.36 -19.71
CA LEU A 168 1.61 -6.05 -21.11
C LEU A 168 2.76 -5.24 -21.72
N PRO A 169 3.05 -5.39 -23.02
CA PRO A 169 3.95 -4.50 -23.73
C PRO A 169 3.49 -3.04 -23.62
N LEU A 170 4.45 -2.11 -23.61
CA LEU A 170 4.14 -0.69 -23.80
C LEU A 170 3.50 -0.52 -25.18
N ILE A 171 2.21 -0.19 -25.23
CA ILE A 171 1.62 0.34 -26.45
C ILE A 171 2.20 1.74 -26.58
N LEU A 172 3.18 1.90 -27.47
CA LEU A 172 3.58 3.23 -27.95
C LEU A 172 2.32 3.89 -28.50
N ARG A 173 1.76 4.86 -27.76
CA ARG A 173 0.86 5.82 -28.38
C ARG A 173 1.71 6.62 -29.34
N GLU A 174 1.70 6.23 -30.61
CA GLU A 174 2.15 7.11 -31.67
C GLU A 174 1.42 8.44 -31.49
N THR A 175 2.21 9.49 -31.30
CA THR A 175 1.77 10.88 -31.28
C THR A 175 1.01 11.14 -32.57
N LEU A 176 -0.32 11.18 -32.49
CA LEU A 176 -1.10 11.88 -33.51
C LEU A 176 -0.95 13.37 -33.22
N SER A 177 -0.14 13.95 -34.11
CA SER A 177 0.13 15.37 -34.40
C SER A 177 -1.00 16.35 -34.07
#